data_AF-A0A5R8KAY3-F1
#
_entry.id   AF-A0A5R8KAY3-F1
#
_cell.length_a   1.000
_cell.length_b   1.000
_cell.length_c   1.000
_cell.angle_alpha   90.00
_cell.angle_beta   90.00
_cell.angle_gamma   90.00
#
_symmetry.space_group_name_H-M   'P 1'
#
loop_
_entity.id
_entity.type
_entity.pdbx_description
1 polymer ?
#
loop_
_entity_poly.entity_id
_entity_poly.type
_entity_poly.pdbx_seq_one_letter_code
_entity_poly.pdbx_strand_id
1 'polypeptide(L)'
;MSAKRLAMLNFKGGVGKTANTVNMAAALAFHPDFGGQRVLVVDLDPQCNSTFWLLTREGWNPLNEEGCTIRAFFWPQVVTHGLKVRDYIVPVSGIPMKGKLDMLAGDFSLLEVDDDGIRGCSNAVWMKGVGGDYLGRFISW
;
A
#
# COMPACT_ATOMS: atom_id res chain seq x y z
N MET A 1 -0.19 2.45 -21.59
CA MET A 1 -0.25 1.03 -21.16
C MET A 1 -0.85 0.98 -19.77
N SER A 2 -1.72 0.01 -19.46
CA SER A 2 -2.25 -0.20 -18.10
C SER A 2 -1.28 -1.01 -17.25
N ALA A 3 -1.14 -0.66 -15.97
CA ALA A 3 -0.40 -1.48 -15.01
C ALA A 3 -1.10 -2.84 -14.79
N LYS A 4 -0.31 -3.92 -14.66
CA LYS A 4 -0.81 -5.24 -14.24
C LYS A 4 -0.96 -5.23 -12.71
N ARG A 5 -2.05 -5.81 -12.21
CA ARG A 5 -2.41 -5.83 -10.78
C ARG A 5 -2.49 -7.27 -10.28
N LEU A 6 -1.80 -7.55 -9.18
CA LEU A 6 -1.83 -8.84 -8.50
C LEU A 6 -2.18 -8.59 -7.03
N ALA A 7 -3.15 -9.34 -6.50
CA ALA A 7 -3.56 -9.25 -5.10
C ALA A 7 -3.32 -10.60 -4.41
N MET A 8 -2.64 -10.57 -3.27
CA MET A 8 -2.31 -11.76 -2.49
C MET A 8 -3.28 -11.87 -1.31
N LEU A 9 -4.38 -12.62 -1.50
CA LEU A 9 -5.48 -12.71 -0.55
C LEU A 9 -5.60 -14.14 0.01
N ASN A 10 -5.65 -14.27 1.35
CA ASN A 10 -5.94 -15.54 2.03
C ASN A 10 -6.30 -15.26 3.50
N PHE A 11 -7.41 -15.83 3.97
CA PHE A 11 -7.90 -15.69 5.35
C PHE A 11 -7.09 -16.48 6.39
N LYS A 12 -6.25 -17.43 5.97
CA LYS A 12 -5.38 -18.20 6.86
C LYS A 12 -4.05 -17.47 7.09
N GLY A 13 -3.66 -17.35 8.36
CA GLY A 13 -2.32 -16.89 8.75
C GLY A 13 -1.23 -17.91 8.39
N GLY A 14 0.00 -17.43 8.18
CA GLY A 14 1.17 -18.31 7.98
C GLY A 14 1.27 -19.03 6.62
N VAL A 15 0.45 -18.66 5.63
CA VAL A 15 0.43 -19.28 4.29
C VAL A 15 1.38 -18.63 3.27
N GLY A 16 2.28 -17.75 3.73
CA GLY A 16 3.31 -17.14 2.88
C GLY A 16 2.87 -15.93 2.02
N LYS A 17 1.71 -15.31 2.27
CA LYS A 17 1.24 -14.13 1.50
C LYS A 17 2.28 -13.02 1.41
N THR A 18 2.78 -12.57 2.56
CA THR A 18 3.79 -11.51 2.66
C THR A 18 5.08 -11.92 1.97
N ALA A 19 5.62 -13.09 2.32
CA ALA A 19 6.86 -13.60 1.75
C ALA A 19 6.78 -13.71 0.23
N ASN A 20 5.66 -14.22 -0.31
CA ASN A 20 5.47 -14.30 -1.76
C ASN A 20 5.32 -12.90 -2.38
N THR A 21 4.59 -11.99 -1.75
CA THR A 21 4.42 -10.60 -2.25
C THR A 21 5.77 -9.90 -2.39
N VAL A 22 6.59 -9.89 -1.34
CA VAL A 22 7.87 -9.19 -1.33
C VAL A 22 8.90 -9.84 -2.27
N ASN A 23 8.97 -11.18 -2.29
CA ASN A 23 9.90 -11.89 -3.17
C ASN A 23 9.51 -11.78 -4.64
N MET A 24 8.20 -11.87 -4.97
CA MET A 24 7.75 -11.65 -6.35
C MET A 24 8.02 -10.22 -6.79
N ALA A 25 7.77 -9.23 -5.93
CA ALA A 25 8.04 -7.83 -6.25
C ALA A 25 9.55 -7.58 -6.50
N ALA A 26 10.41 -8.11 -5.63
CA ALA A 26 11.85 -8.06 -5.80
C ALA A 26 12.31 -8.77 -7.07
N ALA A 27 11.74 -9.94 -7.39
CA ALA A 27 12.09 -10.68 -8.59
C ALA A 27 11.71 -9.93 -9.88
N LEU A 28 10.49 -9.37 -9.94
CA LEU A 28 10.02 -8.58 -11.09
C LEU A 28 10.80 -7.26 -11.25
N ALA A 29 11.25 -6.67 -10.15
CA ALA A 29 12.06 -5.45 -10.20
C ALA A 29 13.51 -5.74 -10.61
N PHE A 30 14.13 -6.77 -10.01
CA PHE A 30 15.60 -6.89 -9.98
C PHE A 30 16.16 -8.19 -10.54
N HIS A 31 15.40 -9.29 -10.65
CA HIS A 31 15.95 -10.58 -11.07
C HIS A 31 16.51 -10.51 -12.50
N PRO A 32 17.66 -11.14 -12.83
CA PRO A 32 18.22 -11.07 -14.19
C PRO A 32 17.26 -11.54 -15.30
N ASP A 33 16.47 -12.59 -15.03
CA ASP A 33 15.57 -13.18 -16.03
C ASP A 33 14.21 -12.47 -16.16
N PHE A 34 13.76 -11.74 -15.12
CA PHE A 34 12.41 -11.17 -15.03
C PHE A 34 12.38 -9.65 -14.76
N GLY A 35 13.54 -9.09 -14.43
CA GLY A 35 13.75 -7.75 -13.88
C GLY A 35 13.58 -6.62 -14.89
N GLY A 36 13.76 -5.39 -14.40
CA GLY A 36 13.58 -4.18 -15.20
C GLY A 36 12.14 -3.65 -15.21
N GLN A 37 11.23 -4.28 -14.46
CA GLN A 37 9.88 -3.75 -14.27
C GLN A 37 9.90 -2.67 -13.18
N ARG A 38 8.95 -1.74 -13.30
CA ARG A 38 8.60 -0.81 -12.21
C ARG A 38 7.51 -1.48 -11.39
N VAL A 39 7.81 -1.79 -10.15
CA VAL A 39 6.92 -2.51 -9.24
C VAL A 39 6.56 -1.60 -8.08
N LEU A 40 5.28 -1.54 -7.76
CA LEU A 40 4.74 -0.88 -6.58
C LEU A 40 4.11 -1.93 -5.68
N VAL A 41 4.61 -2.09 -4.46
CA VAL A 41 3.95 -2.88 -3.42
C VAL A 41 3.01 -1.97 -2.63
N VAL A 42 1.76 -2.38 -2.49
CA VAL A 42 0.76 -1.68 -1.67
C VAL A 42 0.39 -2.61 -0.51
N ASP A 43 0.67 -2.19 0.72
CA ASP A 43 0.35 -2.98 1.92
C ASP A 43 -0.99 -2.54 2.50
N LEU A 44 -2.03 -3.33 2.25
CA LEU A 44 -3.39 -3.12 2.77
C LEU A 44 -3.71 -4.03 3.96
N ASP A 45 -2.71 -4.76 4.47
CA ASP A 45 -2.86 -5.60 5.66
C ASP A 45 -2.55 -4.73 6.90
N PRO A 46 -3.50 -4.57 7.86
CA PRO A 46 -3.25 -3.80 9.07
C PRO A 46 -2.07 -4.34 9.90
N GLN A 47 -1.64 -5.58 9.69
CA GLN A 47 -0.43 -6.14 10.34
C GLN A 47 0.88 -5.53 9.81
N CYS A 48 0.86 -4.84 8.66
CA CYS A 48 2.00 -4.14 8.07
C CYS A 48 3.23 -5.04 7.81
N ASN A 49 3.04 -6.35 7.64
CA ASN A 49 4.15 -7.30 7.50
C ASN A 49 5.01 -7.02 6.26
N SER A 50 4.40 -6.61 5.14
CA SER A 50 5.16 -6.30 3.92
C SER A 50 5.94 -4.99 4.08
N THR A 51 5.34 -4.04 4.80
CA THR A 51 5.93 -2.73 5.12
C THR A 51 7.21 -2.89 5.92
N PHE A 52 7.17 -3.63 7.02
CA PHE A 52 8.37 -3.81 7.84
C PHE A 52 9.43 -4.69 7.17
N TRP A 53 9.03 -5.58 6.27
CA TRP A 53 9.99 -6.35 5.48
C TRP A 53 10.77 -5.44 4.52
N LEU A 54 10.12 -4.48 3.87
CA LEU A 54 10.73 -3.65 2.83
C LEU A 54 11.37 -2.35 3.35
N LEU A 55 10.86 -1.77 4.45
CA LEU A 55 11.29 -0.44 4.95
C LEU A 55 11.91 -0.47 6.35
N THR A 56 11.84 -1.59 7.07
CA THR A 56 12.09 -1.68 8.53
C THR A 56 11.18 -0.74 9.36
N ARG A 57 11.27 -0.80 10.69
CA ARG A 57 10.54 0.14 11.55
C ARG A 57 11.11 1.54 11.48
N GLU A 58 12.43 1.64 11.39
CA GLU A 58 13.17 2.89 11.33
C GLU A 58 12.81 3.69 10.06
N GLY A 59 12.65 3.01 8.92
CA GLY A 59 12.19 3.65 7.68
C GLY A 59 10.69 3.95 7.66
N TRP A 60 9.87 3.19 8.40
CA TRP A 60 8.42 3.40 8.47
C TRP A 60 8.00 4.52 9.44
N ASN A 61 8.67 4.66 10.60
CA ASN A 61 8.27 5.60 11.64
C ASN A 61 8.06 7.06 11.12
N PRO A 62 8.99 7.64 10.33
CA PRO A 62 8.80 8.99 9.81
C PRO A 62 7.56 9.11 8.91
N LEU A 63 7.28 8.09 8.08
CA LEU A 63 6.10 8.06 7.22
C LEU A 63 4.82 8.06 8.05
N ASN A 64 4.80 7.31 9.15
CA ASN A 64 3.66 7.27 10.04
C ASN A 64 3.45 8.62 10.75
N GLU A 65 4.52 9.26 11.23
CA GLU A 65 4.44 10.56 11.90
C GLU A 65 3.96 11.67 10.96
N GLU A 66 4.41 11.65 9.69
CA GLU A 66 4.01 12.60 8.66
C GLU A 66 2.64 12.30 8.03
N GLY A 67 2.03 11.16 8.35
CA GLY A 67 0.77 10.73 7.73
C GLY A 67 0.94 10.22 6.29
N CYS A 68 2.17 9.91 5.87
CA CYS A 68 2.56 9.43 4.56
C CYS A 68 2.39 7.89 4.39
N THR A 69 1.34 7.33 4.98
CA THR A 69 0.97 5.90 4.88
C THR A 69 -0.36 5.73 4.17
N ILE A 70 -0.79 4.48 3.98
CA ILE A 70 -2.10 4.15 3.40
C ILE A 70 -3.27 4.78 4.18
N ARG A 71 -3.08 5.11 5.47
CA ARG A 71 -4.08 5.80 6.32
C ARG A 71 -4.66 7.06 5.67
N ALA A 72 -3.85 7.83 4.94
CA ALA A 72 -4.29 9.05 4.26
C ALA A 72 -5.45 8.81 3.28
N PHE A 73 -5.61 7.59 2.75
CA PHE A 73 -6.66 7.24 1.81
C PHE A 73 -7.94 6.70 2.47
N PHE A 74 -7.88 6.31 3.75
CA PHE A 74 -9.00 5.73 4.48
C PHE A 74 -9.60 6.70 5.52
N TRP A 75 -8.88 7.77 5.90
CA TRP A 75 -9.36 8.75 6.89
C TRP A 75 -9.46 10.18 6.34
N PRO A 76 -10.45 10.48 5.48
CA PRO A 76 -10.55 11.76 4.77
C PRO A 76 -10.84 12.96 5.69
N GLN A 77 -11.25 12.76 6.95
CA GLN A 77 -11.46 13.84 7.92
C GLN A 77 -10.15 14.55 8.31
N VAL A 78 -9.00 13.92 8.03
CA VAL A 78 -7.66 14.48 8.27
C VAL A 78 -7.10 15.13 6.99
N VAL A 79 -7.72 14.90 5.81
CA VAL A 79 -7.13 15.32 4.53
C VAL A 79 -8.09 16.15 3.69
N THR A 80 -7.75 17.43 3.55
CA THR A 80 -8.40 18.40 2.68
C THR A 80 -7.95 18.18 1.22
N HIS A 81 -8.90 17.88 0.34
CA HIS A 81 -8.84 17.89 -1.15
C HIS A 81 -7.47 17.85 -1.85
N GLY A 82 -7.25 16.83 -2.70
CA GLY A 82 -6.17 16.82 -3.70
C GLY A 82 -5.10 15.74 -3.56
N LEU A 83 -5.37 14.68 -2.79
CA LEU A 83 -4.47 13.53 -2.61
C LEU A 83 -4.03 12.91 -3.94
N LYS A 84 -2.72 12.83 -4.16
CA LYS A 84 -2.13 12.05 -5.26
C LYS A 84 -1.34 10.90 -4.65
N VAL A 85 -1.70 9.67 -5.03
CA VAL A 85 -1.04 8.43 -4.54
C VAL A 85 0.48 8.51 -4.65
N ARG A 86 0.97 9.16 -5.71
CA ARG A 86 2.41 9.32 -5.96
C ARG A 86 3.18 10.06 -4.88
N ASP A 87 2.52 10.93 -4.13
CA ASP A 87 3.14 11.73 -3.08
C ASP A 87 3.37 10.89 -1.80
N TYR A 88 2.81 9.68 -1.76
CA TYR A 88 2.88 8.73 -0.63
C TYR A 88 3.74 7.50 -0.93
N ILE A 89 4.43 7.51 -2.08
CA ILE A 89 5.20 6.36 -2.54
C ILE A 89 6.67 6.57 -2.26
N VAL A 90 7.24 5.58 -1.58
CA VAL A 90 8.61 5.60 -1.10
C VAL A 90 9.44 4.55 -1.84
N PRO A 91 10.68 4.88 -2.22
CA PRO A 91 11.56 3.90 -2.84
C PRO A 91 11.99 2.84 -1.83
N VAL A 92 11.97 1.57 -2.24
CA VAL A 92 12.62 0.49 -1.51
C VAL A 92 14.10 0.50 -1.91
N SER A 93 14.92 1.17 -1.11
CA SER A 93 16.35 1.35 -1.38
C SER A 93 17.22 0.21 -0.81
N GLY A 94 18.46 0.07 -1.31
CA GLY A 94 19.47 -0.83 -0.74
C GLY A 94 19.82 -2.07 -1.59
N ILE A 95 19.22 -2.22 -2.77
CA ILE A 95 19.51 -3.33 -3.68
C ILE A 95 20.33 -2.79 -4.87
N PRO A 96 21.60 -3.19 -5.05
CA PRO A 96 22.47 -2.71 -6.13
C PRO A 96 22.15 -3.41 -7.45
N MET A 97 20.89 -3.35 -7.90
CA MET A 97 20.42 -4.01 -9.11
C MET A 97 19.59 -3.03 -9.95
N LYS A 98 19.61 -3.25 -11.27
CA LYS A 98 18.87 -2.42 -12.24
C LYS A 98 17.37 -2.76 -12.12
N GLY A 99 16.57 -1.81 -11.67
CA GLY A 99 15.13 -1.99 -11.47
C GLY A 99 14.52 -0.88 -10.63
N LYS A 100 13.18 -0.90 -10.46
CA LYS A 100 12.50 0.02 -9.55
C LYS A 100 11.46 -0.74 -8.73
N LEU A 101 11.68 -0.78 -7.42
CA LEU A 101 10.72 -1.26 -6.44
C LEU A 101 10.36 -0.09 -5.52
N ASP A 102 9.10 0.31 -5.55
CA ASP A 102 8.57 1.32 -4.67
C ASP A 102 7.47 0.70 -3.78
N MET A 103 7.10 1.43 -2.73
CA MET A 103 6.12 0.98 -1.77
C MET A 103 5.14 2.10 -1.41
N LEU A 104 3.87 1.72 -1.24
CA LEU A 104 2.92 2.46 -0.43
C LEU A 104 2.74 1.72 0.90
N ALA A 105 3.23 2.35 1.98
CA ALA A 105 3.34 1.74 3.29
C ALA A 105 1.97 1.51 3.97
N GLY A 106 1.84 0.37 4.65
CA GLY A 106 0.71 0.03 5.49
C GLY A 106 0.65 0.87 6.77
N ASP A 107 -0.50 0.81 7.44
CA ASP A 107 -0.73 1.48 8.72
C ASP A 107 -1.60 0.61 9.63
N PHE A 108 -1.26 0.56 10.92
CA PHE A 108 -2.04 -0.18 11.92
C PHE A 108 -3.44 0.41 12.12
N SER A 109 -3.63 1.71 11.82
CA SER A 109 -4.94 2.37 11.92
C SER A 109 -6.00 1.75 11.01
N LEU A 110 -5.61 0.90 10.05
CA LEU A 110 -6.57 0.15 9.24
C LEU A 110 -7.39 -0.83 10.07
N LEU A 111 -6.92 -1.24 11.26
CA LEU A 111 -7.73 -2.03 12.21
C LEU A 111 -8.99 -1.28 12.65
N GLU A 112 -8.91 0.04 12.78
CA GLU A 112 -10.03 0.89 13.23
C GLU A 112 -11.08 1.10 12.12
N VAL A 113 -10.70 0.87 10.85
CA VAL A 113 -11.61 0.94 9.70
C VAL A 113 -12.69 -0.14 9.79
N ASP A 114 -12.42 -1.27 10.45
CA ASP A 114 -13.40 -2.35 10.64
C ASP A 114 -14.37 -2.09 11.81
N ASP A 115 -13.93 -1.42 12.88
CA ASP A 115 -14.74 -1.24 14.10
C ASP A 115 -15.69 -0.02 14.04
N ASP A 116 -15.26 1.11 13.44
CA ASP A 116 -16.09 2.32 13.31
C ASP A 116 -16.57 2.60 11.88
N GLY A 117 -15.98 1.94 10.87
CA GLY A 117 -16.12 2.32 9.46
C GLY A 117 -17.42 1.93 8.76
N ILE A 118 -18.21 0.97 9.27
CA ILE A 118 -19.54 0.65 8.71
C ILE A 118 -20.66 1.43 9.42
N ARG A 119 -20.43 1.97 10.63
CA ARG A 119 -21.49 2.59 11.44
C ARG A 119 -21.31 4.10 11.67
N GLY A 120 -20.08 4.62 11.73
CA GLY A 120 -19.80 6.00 12.15
C GLY A 120 -19.81 7.04 11.02
N CYS A 121 -19.48 6.64 9.80
CA CYS A 121 -19.70 7.49 8.64
C CYS A 121 -21.14 7.26 8.17
N SER A 122 -22.01 8.24 8.42
CA SER A 122 -23.35 8.25 7.83
C SER A 122 -23.28 7.79 6.37
N ASN A 123 -24.14 6.84 5.99
CA ASN A 123 -24.21 6.26 4.64
C ASN A 123 -24.17 7.32 3.51
N ALA A 124 -24.52 8.57 3.81
CA ALA A 124 -24.43 9.70 2.90
C ALA A 124 -22.99 10.11 2.51
N VAL A 125 -21.99 10.05 3.40
CA VAL A 125 -20.58 10.45 3.06
C VAL A 125 -19.87 9.31 2.31
N TRP A 126 -20.09 8.06 2.73
CA TRP A 126 -19.62 6.87 2.01
C TRP A 126 -20.20 6.80 0.59
N MET A 127 -21.53 6.95 0.44
CA MET A 127 -22.19 6.91 -0.88
C MET A 127 -21.88 8.16 -1.74
N LYS A 128 -21.63 9.34 -1.15
CA LYS A 128 -21.40 10.58 -1.92
C LYS A 128 -19.92 10.90 -2.21
N GLY A 129 -18.95 10.33 -1.50
CA GLY A 129 -17.54 10.74 -1.63
C GLY A 129 -16.51 9.63 -1.90
N VAL A 130 -16.84 8.37 -1.60
CA VAL A 130 -15.86 7.27 -1.62
C VAL A 130 -16.39 5.97 -2.24
N GLY A 131 -17.67 5.91 -2.60
CA GLY A 131 -18.31 4.80 -3.33
C GLY A 131 -17.85 4.61 -4.78
N GLY A 132 -16.60 4.93 -5.10
CA GLY A 132 -16.03 4.80 -6.43
C GLY A 132 -14.66 4.14 -6.35
N ASP A 133 -14.60 2.90 -6.85
CA ASP A 133 -13.40 2.17 -7.27
C ASP A 133 -12.11 2.58 -6.52
N TYR A 134 -11.94 2.10 -5.29
CA TYR A 134 -10.70 2.28 -4.51
C TYR A 134 -9.48 1.81 -5.32
N LEU A 135 -9.63 0.71 -6.07
CA LEU A 135 -8.62 0.22 -6.99
C LEU A 135 -8.34 1.26 -8.08
N GLY A 136 -9.37 1.90 -8.65
CA GLY A 136 -9.35 3.02 -9.60
C GLY A 136 -8.35 4.13 -9.28
N ARG A 137 -8.19 4.47 -7.99
CA ARG A 137 -7.26 5.52 -7.57
C ARG A 137 -5.79 5.07 -7.60
N PHE A 138 -5.53 3.79 -7.42
CA PHE A 138 -4.21 3.17 -7.63
C PHE A 138 -3.89 2.90 -9.11
N ILE A 139 -4.89 3.01 -10.00
CA ILE A 139 -4.80 2.58 -11.41
C ILE A 139 -4.17 3.64 -12.34
N SER A 140 -4.00 4.88 -11.89
CA SER A 140 -3.45 5.99 -12.71
C SER A 140 -1.93 6.22 -12.57
N TRP A 141 -1.21 5.25 -11.99
CA TRP A 141 0.26 5.23 -11.96
C TRP A 141 0.90 4.94 -13.31
#